data_AF-A0A8S3S3Y7-F1
#
_entry.id   AF-A0A8S3S3Y7-F1
#
_cell.length_a   1.000
_cell.length_b   1.000
_cell.length_c   1.000
_cell.angle_alpha   90.00
_cell.angle_beta   90.00
_cell.angle_gamma   90.00
#
_symmetry.space_group_name_H-M   'P 1'
#
loop_
_entity.id
_entity.type
_entity.pdbx_description
1 polymer ?
#
loop_
_entity_poly.entity_id
_entity_poly.type
_entity_poly.pdbx_seq_one_letter_code
_entity_poly.pdbx_strand_id
1 'polypeptide(L)'
;MDLTESDTKATKDEESANIIDTNVIEESANIKDTNVIEESANIKDTNVTEETTSTTTCSLESEHVDGARARTLSEKGQQYEFDKLAHSYGGLNRLSENIIDLIADKAPYDTIKGKYSIWMDKYEMFIEQHQNIMPKIGHEEDKESYMMVFQERDESLREIKRSIENYFNAIREENKQTLRSKSVISKRSSLTRSSLSSQRLKEEQKRVELETKLAALKRKKDIELAKLKLKLEEEELQLDTDIAIADAKTKLLDKYENLESESNSTCSTHVSKVQSKPKKSDIAQKQL
;
A
#
# COMPACT_ATOMS: atom_id res chain seq x y z
N MET A 1 -85.51 -0.18 12.56
CA MET A 1 -84.06 0.04 12.51
C MET A 1 -83.42 -1.26 12.92
N ASP A 2 -82.81 -1.89 11.92
CA ASP A 2 -81.93 -3.06 11.85
C ASP A 2 -82.23 -4.39 12.58
N LEU A 3 -82.05 -5.42 11.74
CA LEU A 3 -82.33 -6.83 11.90
C LEU A 3 -81.06 -7.59 12.32
N THR A 4 -81.28 -8.45 13.31
CA THR A 4 -80.70 -9.76 13.65
C THR A 4 -79.51 -10.35 12.87
N GLU A 5 -78.62 -10.94 13.68
CA GLU A 5 -77.64 -12.01 13.43
C GLU A 5 -78.01 -13.08 12.40
N SER A 6 -76.99 -13.58 11.70
CA SER A 6 -76.88 -15.01 11.39
C SER A 6 -75.45 -15.41 11.01
N ASP A 7 -74.90 -16.33 11.81
CA ASP A 7 -73.77 -17.20 11.51
C ASP A 7 -73.95 -17.98 10.20
N THR A 8 -72.85 -18.24 9.47
CA THR A 8 -72.68 -19.51 8.74
C THR A 8 -71.22 -19.95 8.71
N LYS A 9 -71.02 -21.18 9.16
CA LYS A 9 -69.81 -22.02 9.08
C LYS A 9 -70.08 -23.06 8.00
N ALA A 10 -69.18 -23.25 7.03
CA ALA A 10 -69.15 -24.47 6.23
C ALA A 10 -67.77 -24.69 5.57
N THR A 11 -67.21 -25.85 5.87
CA THR A 11 -66.05 -26.54 5.29
C THR A 11 -66.40 -27.26 3.98
N LYS A 12 -65.40 -27.50 3.12
CA LYS A 12 -65.28 -28.61 2.13
C LYS A 12 -63.88 -28.46 1.48
N ASP A 13 -62.89 -29.28 1.76
CA ASP A 13 -62.67 -30.71 1.40
C ASP A 13 -62.51 -30.95 -0.11
N GLU A 14 -61.33 -31.52 -0.43
CA GLU A 14 -61.10 -32.56 -1.46
C GLU A 14 -61.28 -32.15 -2.94
N GLU A 15 -60.56 -32.64 -3.94
CA GLU A 15 -59.70 -33.80 -4.14
C GLU A 15 -59.06 -33.59 -5.53
N SER A 16 -57.76 -33.81 -5.69
CA SER A 16 -57.18 -34.89 -6.49
C SER A 16 -57.06 -34.75 -8.02
N ALA A 17 -55.89 -35.23 -8.45
CA ALA A 17 -55.66 -36.13 -9.59
C ALA A 17 -55.41 -35.53 -10.99
N ASN A 18 -54.18 -35.77 -11.46
CA ASN A 18 -53.81 -36.55 -12.66
C ASN A 18 -52.72 -35.86 -13.50
N ILE A 19 -51.72 -36.52 -14.10
CA ILE A 19 -51.23 -37.91 -14.23
C ILE A 19 -49.87 -37.77 -14.99
N ILE A 20 -48.77 -38.39 -14.53
CA ILE A 20 -47.96 -39.49 -15.16
C ILE A 20 -47.29 -39.10 -16.52
N ASP A 21 -45.97 -39.22 -16.77
CA ASP A 21 -45.18 -40.44 -17.06
C ASP A 21 -43.69 -40.05 -17.32
N THR A 22 -42.71 -40.57 -16.58
CA THR A 22 -41.81 -41.73 -16.85
C THR A 22 -40.70 -41.54 -17.89
N ASN A 23 -39.43 -41.61 -17.44
CA ASN A 23 -38.37 -42.58 -17.84
C ASN A 23 -37.00 -42.06 -17.33
N VAL A 24 -36.26 -42.75 -16.44
CA VAL A 24 -35.51 -44.04 -16.60
C VAL A 24 -34.31 -43.85 -17.55
N ILE A 25 -33.12 -43.58 -16.99
CA ILE A 25 -31.94 -44.48 -16.79
C ILE A 25 -30.95 -44.50 -17.99
N GLU A 26 -29.70 -44.20 -17.63
CA GLU A 26 -28.39 -44.60 -18.20
C GLU A 26 -28.18 -44.67 -19.72
N GLU A 27 -27.14 -43.97 -20.20
CA GLU A 27 -26.15 -44.64 -21.05
C GLU A 27 -24.75 -44.04 -20.88
N SER A 28 -23.81 -44.98 -20.86
CA SER A 28 -22.39 -44.91 -20.53
C SER A 28 -21.49 -44.61 -21.73
N ALA A 29 -20.31 -44.07 -21.41
CA ALA A 29 -19.00 -44.31 -22.06
C ALA A 29 -18.77 -43.87 -23.52
N ASN A 30 -17.71 -43.08 -23.74
CA ASN A 30 -16.57 -43.59 -24.50
C ASN A 30 -15.26 -42.82 -24.19
N ILE A 31 -14.18 -43.57 -23.99
CA ILE A 31 -12.79 -43.13 -23.84
C ILE A 31 -12.03 -43.70 -25.05
N LYS A 32 -10.97 -42.99 -25.48
CA LYS A 32 -9.91 -43.31 -26.48
C LYS A 32 -10.18 -42.60 -27.81
N ASP A 33 -9.27 -41.76 -28.30
CA ASP A 33 -7.91 -42.09 -28.76
C ASP A 33 -6.90 -40.97 -28.42
N THR A 34 -5.81 -41.27 -27.69
CA THR A 34 -4.44 -41.48 -28.21
C THR A 34 -3.97 -40.50 -29.28
N ASN A 35 -3.08 -39.58 -28.90
CA ASN A 35 -1.82 -39.49 -29.64
C ASN A 35 -0.65 -39.09 -28.72
N VAL A 36 0.23 -40.07 -28.56
CA VAL A 36 1.60 -39.94 -28.07
C VAL A 36 2.41 -39.38 -29.23
N ILE A 37 3.10 -38.25 -29.03
CA ILE A 37 4.37 -37.99 -29.70
C ILE A 37 5.35 -37.60 -28.60
N GLU A 38 6.12 -38.59 -28.19
CA GLU A 38 7.48 -38.38 -27.73
C GLU A 38 8.28 -37.84 -28.92
N GLU A 39 8.95 -36.69 -28.76
CA GLU A 39 10.20 -36.47 -29.47
C GLU A 39 11.25 -35.94 -28.51
N SER A 40 12.29 -36.72 -28.44
CA SER A 40 13.42 -36.69 -27.52
C SER A 40 14.42 -35.60 -27.90
N ALA A 41 15.03 -35.03 -26.87
CA ALA A 41 16.43 -34.56 -26.82
C ALA A 41 16.87 -33.42 -27.76
N ASN A 42 17.24 -32.29 -27.13
CA ASN A 42 18.65 -31.86 -27.18
C ASN A 42 19.02 -31.06 -25.92
N ILE A 43 19.39 -31.78 -24.87
CA ILE A 43 20.19 -31.21 -23.77
C ILE A 43 21.62 -31.14 -24.32
N LYS A 44 22.11 -29.92 -24.55
CA LYS A 44 23.56 -29.68 -24.56
C LYS A 44 23.94 -29.12 -23.20
N ASP A 45 24.59 -29.98 -22.44
CA ASP A 45 25.37 -29.66 -21.25
C ASP A 45 26.30 -28.47 -21.51
N THR A 46 26.25 -27.49 -20.62
CA THR A 46 27.45 -26.81 -20.12
C THR A 46 27.29 -26.55 -18.63
N ASN A 47 27.85 -27.47 -17.87
CA ASN A 47 28.44 -27.35 -16.53
C ASN A 47 27.72 -26.52 -15.46
N VAL A 48 27.12 -27.28 -14.55
CA VAL A 48 27.14 -27.09 -13.09
C VAL A 48 28.37 -26.35 -12.60
N THR A 49 28.15 -25.25 -11.88
CA THR A 49 28.82 -25.05 -10.59
C THR A 49 27.75 -24.64 -9.60
N GLU A 50 27.47 -25.53 -8.66
CA GLU A 50 26.63 -25.30 -7.51
C GLU A 50 27.29 -24.23 -6.64
N GLU A 51 26.56 -23.17 -6.28
CA GLU A 51 26.73 -22.52 -4.97
C GLU A 51 25.36 -22.05 -4.47
N THR A 52 24.81 -22.90 -3.60
CA THR A 52 24.08 -22.55 -2.37
C THR A 52 23.10 -21.38 -2.42
N THR A 53 21.82 -21.76 -2.38
CA THR A 53 20.74 -21.03 -1.72
C THR A 53 21.22 -20.30 -0.45
N SER A 54 21.13 -18.97 -0.44
CA SER A 54 21.12 -18.19 0.81
C SER A 54 19.90 -17.30 0.82
N THR A 55 18.85 -17.84 1.42
CA THR A 55 17.85 -17.08 2.14
C THR A 55 18.55 -16.47 3.37
N THR A 56 18.94 -15.21 3.28
CA THR A 56 19.26 -14.40 4.46
C THR A 56 18.72 -13.00 4.24
N THR A 57 17.63 -12.70 4.94
CA THR A 57 17.22 -11.35 5.29
C THR A 57 18.36 -10.66 6.03
N CYS A 58 18.91 -9.58 5.47
CA CYS A 58 19.67 -8.61 6.25
C CYS A 58 19.08 -7.22 5.97
N SER A 59 18.32 -6.74 6.95
CA SER A 59 18.17 -5.31 7.16
C SER A 59 19.49 -4.73 7.66
N LEU A 60 19.72 -3.50 7.25
CA LEU A 60 20.69 -2.51 7.73
C LEU A 60 21.97 -2.32 6.91
N GLU A 61 22.22 -1.02 6.76
CA GLU A 61 23.43 -0.29 6.43
C GLU A 61 23.66 0.10 4.96
N SER A 62 23.60 1.42 4.81
CA SER A 62 23.94 2.22 3.65
C SER A 62 25.42 2.09 3.32
N GLU A 63 25.73 1.51 2.17
CA GLU A 63 26.95 1.83 1.45
C GLU A 63 26.57 2.27 0.04
N HIS A 64 26.98 3.48 -0.31
CA HIS A 64 26.99 3.96 -1.68
C HIS A 64 27.92 3.04 -2.49
N VAL A 65 27.32 2.08 -3.18
CA VAL A 65 27.95 1.41 -4.32
C VAL A 65 27.35 2.04 -5.57
N ASP A 66 28.11 2.97 -6.16
CA ASP A 66 27.91 3.42 -7.53
C ASP A 66 27.86 2.18 -8.45
N GLY A 67 26.67 1.88 -8.99
CA GLY A 67 26.51 0.88 -10.05
C GLY A 67 25.46 -0.22 -9.86
N ALA A 68 24.66 -0.23 -8.78
CA ALA A 68 23.49 -1.11 -8.75
C ALA A 68 22.40 -0.56 -9.69
N ARG A 69 22.36 -1.02 -10.95
CA ARG A 69 21.20 -0.77 -11.82
C ARG A 69 19.95 -1.18 -11.04
N ALA A 70 19.04 -0.24 -10.81
CA ALA A 70 17.71 -0.53 -10.29
C ALA A 70 17.14 -1.69 -11.12
N ARG A 71 16.91 -2.83 -10.48
CA ARG A 71 16.45 -4.03 -11.17
C ARG A 71 15.01 -3.80 -11.60
N THR A 72 14.81 -3.50 -12.87
CA THR A 72 13.49 -3.44 -13.49
C THR A 72 12.99 -4.85 -13.74
N LEU A 73 11.67 -5.06 -13.64
CA LEU A 73 11.07 -6.33 -14.00
C LEU A 73 11.21 -6.55 -15.51
N SER A 74 11.57 -7.79 -15.89
CA SER A 74 11.40 -8.25 -17.27
C SER A 74 9.93 -8.14 -17.69
N GLU A 75 9.65 -8.05 -18.99
CA GLU A 75 8.29 -8.02 -19.54
C GLU A 75 7.40 -9.15 -18.99
N LYS A 76 7.90 -10.39 -18.94
CA LYS A 76 7.20 -11.52 -18.31
C LYS A 76 6.97 -11.33 -16.81
N GLY A 77 7.92 -10.71 -16.12
CA GLY A 77 7.81 -10.38 -14.70
C GLY A 77 6.77 -9.30 -14.43
N GLN A 78 6.68 -8.29 -15.30
CA GLN A 78 5.64 -7.27 -15.23
C GLN A 78 4.26 -7.88 -15.45
N GLN A 79 4.11 -8.70 -16.50
CA GLN A 79 2.85 -9.40 -16.77
C GLN A 79 2.40 -10.26 -15.58
N TYR A 80 3.31 -11.02 -14.97
CA TYR A 80 2.99 -11.83 -13.79
C TYR A 80 2.46 -10.98 -12.63
N GLU A 81 3.10 -9.85 -12.33
CA GLU A 81 2.66 -8.97 -11.26
C GLU A 81 1.32 -8.28 -11.59
N PHE A 82 1.07 -7.96 -12.87
CA PHE A 82 -0.22 -7.43 -13.32
C PHE A 82 -1.33 -8.46 -13.19
N ASP A 83 -1.09 -9.70 -13.57
CA ASP A 83 -2.05 -10.80 -13.44
C ASP A 83 -2.37 -11.09 -11.98
N LYS A 84 -1.34 -11.08 -11.13
CA LYS A 84 -1.49 -11.25 -9.68
C LYS A 84 -2.33 -10.13 -9.07
N LEU A 85 -2.11 -8.89 -9.47
CA LEU A 85 -2.90 -7.75 -9.01
C LEU A 85 -4.34 -7.81 -9.54
N ALA A 86 -4.54 -8.22 -10.80
CA ALA A 86 -5.86 -8.44 -11.38
C ALA A 86 -6.63 -9.55 -10.63
N HIS A 87 -5.94 -10.62 -10.23
CA HIS A 87 -6.51 -11.67 -9.42
C HIS A 87 -6.91 -11.18 -8.02
N SER A 88 -6.06 -10.37 -7.39
CA SER A 88 -6.33 -9.71 -6.10
C SER A 88 -7.59 -8.83 -6.19
N TYR A 89 -7.67 -7.98 -7.22
CA TYR A 89 -8.84 -7.18 -7.52
C TYR A 89 -10.11 -8.03 -7.73
N GLY A 90 -10.04 -9.08 -8.54
CA GLY A 90 -11.20 -9.95 -8.80
C GLY A 90 -11.71 -10.63 -7.53
N GLY A 91 -10.80 -11.07 -6.65
CA GLY A 91 -11.16 -11.61 -5.34
C GLY A 91 -11.81 -10.57 -4.42
N LEU A 92 -11.34 -9.33 -4.48
CA LEU A 92 -11.89 -8.21 -3.71
C LEU A 92 -13.29 -7.81 -4.21
N ASN A 93 -13.48 -7.75 -5.52
CA ASN A 93 -14.76 -7.43 -6.14
C ASN A 93 -15.84 -8.47 -5.81
N ARG A 94 -15.49 -9.76 -5.81
CA ARG A 94 -16.42 -10.82 -5.37
C ARG A 94 -16.82 -10.68 -3.90
N LEU A 95 -15.90 -10.25 -3.04
CA LEU A 95 -16.23 -9.96 -1.64
C LEU A 95 -17.12 -8.73 -1.52
N SER A 96 -16.89 -7.70 -2.35
CA SER A 96 -17.76 -6.54 -2.44
C SER A 96 -19.20 -6.94 -2.77
N GLU A 97 -19.38 -7.71 -3.83
CA GLU A 97 -20.69 -8.24 -4.26
C GLU A 97 -21.35 -9.03 -3.12
N ASN A 98 -20.62 -9.92 -2.47
CA ASN A 98 -21.14 -10.67 -1.34
C ASN A 98 -21.59 -9.78 -0.17
N ILE A 99 -20.86 -8.70 0.14
CA ILE A 99 -21.25 -7.76 1.19
C ILE A 99 -22.50 -6.97 0.78
N ILE A 100 -22.58 -6.55 -0.48
CA ILE A 100 -23.74 -5.83 -1.02
C ILE A 100 -24.99 -6.72 -0.96
N ASP A 101 -24.88 -7.99 -1.33
CA ASP A 101 -25.96 -8.97 -1.23
C ASP A 101 -26.40 -9.15 0.23
N LEU A 102 -25.46 -9.30 1.17
CA LEU A 102 -25.78 -9.39 2.59
C LEU A 102 -26.49 -8.13 3.13
N ILE A 103 -26.13 -6.95 2.61
CA ILE A 103 -26.82 -5.69 2.95
C ILE A 103 -28.25 -5.70 2.38
N ALA A 104 -28.43 -6.13 1.12
CA ALA A 104 -29.74 -6.23 0.49
C ALA A 104 -30.66 -7.22 1.21
N ASP A 105 -30.11 -8.35 1.64
CA ASP A 105 -30.81 -9.40 2.40
C ASP A 105 -31.06 -9.02 3.87
N LYS A 106 -30.61 -7.83 4.29
CA LYS A 106 -30.69 -7.36 5.69
C LYS A 106 -30.09 -8.35 6.68
N ALA A 107 -28.96 -8.94 6.31
CA ALA A 107 -28.22 -9.86 7.16
C ALA A 107 -27.81 -9.18 8.49
N PRO A 108 -27.49 -9.97 9.54
CA PRO A 108 -27.07 -9.42 10.83
C PRO A 108 -25.87 -8.47 10.70
N TYR A 109 -25.92 -7.33 11.39
CA TYR A 109 -24.88 -6.29 11.36
C TYR A 109 -23.48 -6.85 11.61
N ASP A 110 -23.32 -7.74 12.59
CA ASP A 110 -22.00 -8.32 12.94
C ASP A 110 -21.44 -9.20 11.81
N THR A 111 -22.30 -9.90 11.07
CA THR A 111 -21.90 -10.69 9.89
C THR A 111 -21.37 -9.78 8.79
N ILE A 112 -22.10 -8.72 8.46
CA ILE A 112 -21.71 -7.74 7.44
C ILE A 112 -20.41 -7.06 7.84
N LYS A 113 -20.29 -6.65 9.11
CA LYS A 113 -19.09 -6.02 9.65
C LYS A 113 -17.87 -6.96 9.62
N GLY A 114 -18.05 -8.23 9.95
CA GLY A 114 -16.98 -9.23 9.87
C GLY A 114 -16.47 -9.42 8.44
N LYS A 115 -17.38 -9.54 7.46
CA LYS A 115 -17.02 -9.63 6.04
C LYS A 115 -16.34 -8.36 5.54
N TYR A 116 -16.82 -7.19 5.96
CA TYR A 116 -16.22 -5.91 5.62
C TYR A 116 -14.80 -5.74 6.20
N SER A 117 -14.54 -6.26 7.41
CA SER A 117 -13.17 -6.26 7.96
C SER A 117 -12.21 -7.05 7.07
N ILE A 118 -12.61 -8.25 6.64
CA ILE A 118 -11.81 -9.09 5.72
C ILE A 118 -11.60 -8.38 4.38
N TRP A 119 -12.63 -7.69 3.90
CA TRP A 119 -12.53 -6.88 2.68
C TRP A 119 -11.51 -5.75 2.84
N MET A 120 -11.51 -5.04 3.96
CA MET A 120 -10.55 -3.97 4.25
C MET A 120 -9.10 -4.48 4.26
N ASP A 121 -8.84 -5.61 4.93
CA ASP A 121 -7.49 -6.20 4.97
C ASP A 121 -6.97 -6.54 3.56
N LYS A 122 -7.85 -7.09 2.72
CA LYS A 122 -7.50 -7.41 1.33
C LYS A 122 -7.36 -6.16 0.45
N TYR A 123 -8.15 -5.12 0.71
CA TYR A 123 -8.01 -3.84 0.01
C TYR A 123 -6.66 -3.20 0.32
N GLU A 124 -6.23 -3.20 1.59
CA GLU A 124 -4.90 -2.73 1.98
C GLU A 124 -3.79 -3.51 1.25
N MET A 125 -3.87 -4.84 1.24
CA MET A 125 -2.93 -5.68 0.51
C MET A 125 -2.92 -5.38 -1.01
N PHE A 126 -4.06 -5.04 -1.62
CA PHE A 126 -4.15 -4.65 -3.03
C PHE A 126 -3.40 -3.33 -3.29
N ILE A 127 -3.54 -2.34 -2.39
CA ILE A 127 -2.80 -1.07 -2.48
C ILE A 127 -1.29 -1.29 -2.32
N GLU A 128 -0.88 -2.10 -1.33
CA GLU A 128 0.54 -2.43 -1.09
C GLU A 128 1.17 -3.14 -2.30
N GLN A 129 0.44 -4.06 -2.93
CA GLN A 129 0.90 -4.73 -4.15
C GLN A 129 1.18 -3.72 -5.26
N HIS A 130 0.28 -2.75 -5.48
CA HIS A 130 0.49 -1.70 -6.46
C HIS A 130 1.72 -0.83 -6.14
N GLN A 131 1.87 -0.40 -4.90
CA GLN A 131 3.02 0.41 -4.46
C GLN A 131 4.35 -0.33 -4.65
N ASN A 132 4.36 -1.65 -4.53
CA ASN A 132 5.54 -2.49 -4.76
C ASN A 132 5.86 -2.70 -6.25
N ILE A 133 4.84 -2.67 -7.12
CA ILE A 133 5.00 -2.85 -8.57
C ILE A 133 5.49 -1.57 -9.24
N MET A 134 4.94 -0.40 -8.86
CA MET A 134 5.21 0.89 -9.52
C MET A 134 6.70 1.22 -9.72
N PRO A 135 7.60 1.04 -8.74
CA PRO A 135 9.03 1.34 -8.92
C PRO A 135 9.78 0.36 -9.82
N LYS A 136 9.18 -0.80 -10.12
CA LYS A 136 9.83 -1.90 -10.85
C LYS A 136 9.51 -1.89 -12.35
N ILE A 137 8.56 -1.06 -12.77
CA ILE A 137 8.23 -0.85 -14.19
C ILE A 137 9.27 0.11 -14.77
N GLY A 138 10.01 -0.35 -15.78
CA GLY A 138 11.12 0.42 -16.36
C GLY A 138 10.71 1.42 -17.44
N HIS A 139 9.60 1.18 -18.13
CA HIS A 139 9.12 2.03 -19.22
C HIS A 139 7.98 2.93 -18.75
N GLU A 140 8.05 4.22 -19.06
CA GLU A 140 7.04 5.19 -18.60
C GLU A 140 5.67 4.97 -19.26
N GLU A 141 5.64 4.50 -20.52
CA GLU A 141 4.38 4.16 -21.21
C GLU A 141 3.64 3.01 -20.52
N ASP A 142 4.36 1.93 -20.16
CA ASP A 142 3.80 0.79 -19.44
C ASP A 142 3.30 1.19 -18.05
N LYS A 143 4.02 2.11 -17.41
CA LYS A 143 3.69 2.65 -16.09
C LYS A 143 2.41 3.50 -16.13
N GLU A 144 2.25 4.35 -17.14
CA GLU A 144 1.04 5.17 -17.33
C GLU A 144 -0.18 4.27 -17.62
N SER A 145 -0.03 3.33 -18.56
CA SER A 145 -1.08 2.35 -18.90
C SER A 145 -1.53 1.56 -17.67
N TYR A 146 -0.56 1.05 -16.90
CA TYR A 146 -0.81 0.33 -15.66
C TYR A 146 -1.49 1.21 -14.59
N MET A 147 -1.01 2.44 -14.41
CA MET A 147 -1.56 3.38 -13.43
C MET A 147 -3.03 3.69 -13.73
N MET A 148 -3.39 3.89 -15.00
CA MET A 148 -4.78 4.12 -15.42
C MET A 148 -5.69 2.94 -15.03
N VAL A 149 -5.29 1.69 -15.34
CA VAL A 149 -6.06 0.49 -14.99
C VAL A 149 -6.18 0.32 -13.48
N PHE A 150 -5.12 0.61 -12.73
CA PHE A 150 -5.17 0.57 -11.28
C PHE A 150 -6.10 1.62 -10.71
N GLN A 151 -6.03 2.87 -11.17
CA GLN A 151 -6.86 3.97 -10.70
C GLN A 151 -8.35 3.70 -10.94
N GLU A 152 -8.72 3.16 -12.11
CA GLU A 152 -10.11 2.77 -12.39
C GLU A 152 -10.64 1.74 -11.39
N ARG A 153 -9.85 0.69 -11.15
CA ARG A 153 -10.17 -0.38 -10.20
C ARG A 153 -10.26 0.14 -8.76
N ASP A 154 -9.29 0.95 -8.36
CA ASP A 154 -9.22 1.53 -7.02
C ASP A 154 -10.37 2.50 -6.76
N GLU A 155 -10.77 3.30 -7.76
CA GLU A 155 -11.94 4.17 -7.64
C GLU A 155 -13.24 3.37 -7.48
N SER A 156 -13.41 2.29 -8.25
CA SER A 156 -14.55 1.38 -8.09
C SER A 156 -14.64 0.82 -6.67
N LEU A 157 -13.51 0.36 -6.13
CA LEU A 157 -13.44 -0.18 -4.76
C LEU A 157 -13.69 0.89 -3.70
N ARG A 158 -13.23 2.13 -3.91
CA ARG A 158 -13.52 3.26 -3.01
C ARG A 158 -15.01 3.61 -2.99
N GLU A 159 -15.69 3.57 -4.12
CA GLU A 159 -17.14 3.81 -4.18
C GLU A 159 -17.89 2.74 -3.38
N ILE A 160 -17.54 1.47 -3.58
CA ILE A 160 -18.10 0.34 -2.84
C ILE A 160 -17.86 0.54 -1.34
N LYS A 161 -16.62 0.86 -0.95
CA LYS A 161 -16.26 1.13 0.44
C LYS A 161 -17.15 2.21 1.04
N ARG A 162 -17.31 3.33 0.34
CA ARG A 162 -18.14 4.46 0.77
C ARG A 162 -19.60 4.05 0.93
N SER A 163 -20.14 3.25 0.00
CA SER A 163 -21.50 2.72 0.08
C SER A 163 -21.71 1.87 1.34
N ILE A 164 -20.78 0.96 1.64
CA ILE A 164 -20.85 0.09 2.83
C ILE A 164 -20.69 0.91 4.13
N GLU A 165 -19.78 1.87 4.17
CA GLU A 165 -19.61 2.76 5.33
C GLU A 165 -20.85 3.63 5.57
N ASN A 166 -21.48 4.13 4.50
CA ASN A 166 -22.74 4.87 4.58
C ASN A 166 -23.86 4.00 5.17
N TYR A 167 -23.95 2.73 4.79
CA TYR A 167 -24.88 1.79 5.39
C TYR A 167 -24.65 1.63 6.90
N PHE A 168 -23.39 1.45 7.34
CA PHE A 168 -23.09 1.36 8.78
C PHE A 168 -23.42 2.66 9.54
N ASN A 169 -23.21 3.82 8.91
CA ASN A 169 -23.59 5.10 9.49
C ASN A 169 -25.12 5.24 9.60
N ALA A 170 -25.88 4.80 8.59
CA ALA A 170 -27.34 4.82 8.62
C ALA A 170 -27.91 4.00 9.79
N ILE A 171 -27.41 2.78 10.00
CA ILE A 171 -27.80 1.94 11.15
C ILE A 171 -27.45 2.60 12.49
N ARG A 172 -26.29 3.25 12.57
CA ARG A 172 -25.87 3.96 13.79
C ARG A 172 -26.82 5.12 14.10
N GLU A 173 -27.25 5.87 13.10
CA GLU A 173 -28.19 6.97 13.28
C GLU A 173 -29.62 6.48 13.60
N GLU A 174 -30.09 5.41 12.97
CA GLU A 174 -31.37 4.78 13.30
C GLU A 174 -31.41 4.34 14.79
N ASN A 175 -30.35 3.69 15.27
CA ASN A 175 -30.23 3.29 16.68
C ASN A 175 -30.21 4.49 17.64
N LYS A 176 -29.61 5.62 17.26
CA LYS A 176 -29.67 6.86 18.07
C LYS A 176 -31.08 7.45 18.11
N GLN A 177 -31.80 7.44 17.00
CA GLN A 177 -33.17 7.97 16.91
C GLN A 177 -34.15 7.11 17.73
N THR A 178 -34.06 5.78 17.65
CA THR A 178 -34.94 4.87 18.43
C THR A 178 -34.76 5.03 19.94
N LEU A 179 -33.53 5.25 20.43
CA LEU A 179 -33.25 5.54 21.84
C LEU A 179 -33.83 6.89 22.28
N ARG A 180 -33.81 7.90 21.41
CA ARG A 180 -34.37 9.22 21.69
C ARG A 180 -35.90 9.20 21.74
N SER A 181 -36.55 8.41 20.88
CA SER A 181 -38.01 8.27 20.84
C SER A 181 -38.57 7.47 22.03
N LYS A 182 -37.86 6.43 22.49
CA LYS A 182 -38.24 5.68 23.71
C LYS A 182 -38.13 6.52 25.00
N SER A 183 -37.32 7.57 25.00
CA SER A 183 -37.17 8.49 26.15
C SER A 183 -38.35 9.47 26.34
N VAL A 184 -39.31 9.56 25.42
CA VAL A 184 -40.36 10.62 25.47
C VAL A 184 -41.71 10.14 26.04
N ILE A 185 -41.92 8.83 26.21
CA ILE A 185 -43.25 8.27 26.56
C ILE A 185 -43.50 8.13 28.08
N SER A 186 -42.58 8.56 28.96
CA SER A 186 -42.81 8.54 30.42
C SER A 186 -42.72 9.94 31.04
N LYS A 187 -43.78 10.75 30.87
CA LYS A 187 -44.03 11.95 31.71
C LYS A 187 -45.52 12.15 31.96
N ARG A 188 -46.11 11.26 32.76
CA ARG A 188 -47.35 11.56 33.50
C ARG A 188 -47.34 10.84 34.84
N SER A 189 -46.55 11.35 35.78
CA SER A 189 -46.88 11.38 37.22
C SER A 189 -45.74 11.94 38.07
N SER A 190 -46.13 12.88 38.93
CA SER A 190 -45.62 13.18 40.27
C SER A 190 -44.13 13.51 40.52
N LEU A 191 -43.97 14.70 41.11
CA LEU A 191 -42.99 15.09 42.14
C LEU A 191 -41.68 15.79 41.67
N THR A 192 -41.72 17.09 41.90
CA THR A 192 -40.80 18.20 41.65
C THR A 192 -39.45 18.14 42.39
N ARG A 193 -38.84 16.96 42.57
CA ARG A 193 -37.52 16.82 43.23
C ARG A 193 -36.47 16.01 42.46
N SER A 194 -36.87 15.12 41.54
CA SER A 194 -35.96 14.26 40.75
C SER A 194 -35.51 14.86 39.41
N SER A 195 -36.28 15.81 38.85
CA SER A 195 -35.97 16.46 37.55
C SER A 195 -34.66 17.24 37.56
N LEU A 196 -34.32 17.87 38.70
CA LEU A 196 -33.14 18.74 38.80
C LEU A 196 -31.84 17.92 38.85
N SER A 197 -31.88 16.73 39.48
CA SER A 197 -30.74 15.80 39.51
C SER A 197 -30.46 15.17 38.13
N SER A 198 -31.51 14.77 37.40
CA SER A 198 -31.33 14.23 36.04
C SER A 198 -30.84 15.29 35.06
N GLN A 199 -31.28 16.53 35.22
CA GLN A 199 -30.81 17.65 34.43
C GLN A 199 -29.34 17.98 34.73
N ARG A 200 -28.94 18.01 36.01
CA ARG A 200 -27.52 18.16 36.41
C ARG A 200 -26.63 17.06 35.84
N LEU A 201 -27.07 15.81 35.83
CA LEU A 201 -26.31 14.70 35.24
C LEU A 201 -26.09 14.90 33.73
N LYS A 202 -27.12 15.36 33.00
CA LYS A 202 -27.01 15.64 31.56
C LYS A 202 -26.10 16.84 31.27
N GLU A 203 -26.14 17.86 32.11
CA GLU A 203 -25.24 19.02 32.00
C GLU A 203 -23.79 18.61 32.33
N GLU A 204 -23.57 17.76 33.33
CA GLU A 204 -22.24 17.24 33.66
C GLU A 204 -21.69 16.34 32.55
N GLN A 205 -22.52 15.48 31.95
CA GLN A 205 -22.12 14.68 30.80
C GLN A 205 -21.68 15.55 29.61
N LYS A 206 -22.41 16.63 29.33
CA LYS A 206 -22.02 17.61 28.30
C LYS A 206 -20.72 18.32 28.66
N ARG A 207 -20.52 18.66 29.94
CA ARG A 207 -19.29 19.28 30.42
C ARG A 207 -18.09 18.36 30.20
N VAL A 208 -18.20 17.09 30.57
CA VAL A 208 -17.17 16.07 30.33
C VAL A 208 -16.94 15.86 28.83
N GLU A 209 -17.99 15.83 28.01
CA GLU A 209 -17.84 15.72 26.55
C GLU A 209 -17.12 16.95 25.94
N LEU A 210 -17.39 18.16 26.45
CA LEU A 210 -16.70 19.36 26.00
C LEU A 210 -15.24 19.40 26.50
N GLU A 211 -14.98 18.98 27.73
CA GLU A 211 -13.63 18.89 28.29
C GLU A 211 -12.78 17.85 27.54
N THR A 212 -13.36 16.70 27.19
CA THR A 212 -12.67 15.69 26.37
C THR A 212 -12.41 16.20 24.95
N LYS A 213 -13.35 16.92 24.33
CA LYS A 213 -13.11 17.58 23.03
C LYS A 213 -12.00 18.63 23.12
N LEU A 214 -11.96 19.40 24.20
CA LEU A 214 -10.92 20.40 24.43
C LEU A 214 -9.54 19.73 24.62
N ALA A 215 -9.46 18.66 25.41
CA ALA A 215 -8.24 17.89 25.60
C ALA A 215 -7.75 17.26 24.28
N ALA A 216 -8.66 16.70 23.48
CA ALA A 216 -8.34 16.16 22.17
C ALA A 216 -7.83 17.25 21.21
N LEU A 217 -8.43 18.45 21.24
CA LEU A 217 -8.01 19.57 20.41
C LEU A 217 -6.63 20.10 20.82
N LYS A 218 -6.34 20.20 22.13
CA LYS A 218 -5.01 20.52 22.64
C LYS A 218 -3.97 19.50 22.18
N ARG A 219 -4.26 18.20 22.34
CA ARG A 219 -3.37 17.13 21.89
C ARG A 219 -3.12 17.20 20.38
N LYS A 220 -4.14 17.51 19.57
CA LYS A 220 -3.97 17.71 18.12
C LYS A 220 -3.03 18.87 17.82
N LYS A 221 -3.20 20.01 18.50
CA LYS A 221 -2.32 21.17 18.36
C LYS A 221 -0.87 20.82 18.73
N ASP A 222 -0.66 20.09 19.81
CA ASP A 222 0.69 19.69 20.24
C ASP A 222 1.35 18.74 19.22
N ILE A 223 0.58 17.82 18.64
CA ILE A 223 1.05 16.93 17.56
C ILE A 223 1.42 17.74 16.32
N GLU A 224 0.62 18.74 15.94
CA GLU A 224 0.89 19.59 14.77
C GLU A 224 2.14 20.44 14.96
N LEU A 225 2.33 21.03 16.15
CA LEU A 225 3.56 21.74 16.50
C LEU A 225 4.78 20.82 16.47
N ALA A 226 4.66 19.58 16.99
CA ALA A 226 5.75 18.61 16.94
C ALA A 226 6.10 18.20 15.50
N LYS A 227 5.10 18.04 14.62
CA LYS A 227 5.31 17.77 13.19
C LYS A 227 6.04 18.91 12.49
N LEU A 228 5.65 20.15 12.74
CA LEU A 228 6.33 21.31 12.17
C LEU A 228 7.78 21.41 12.65
N LYS A 229 8.03 21.12 13.93
CA LYS A 229 9.38 21.09 14.49
C LYS A 229 10.25 20.00 13.84
N LEU A 230 9.73 18.78 13.73
CA LEU A 230 10.44 17.67 13.07
C LEU A 230 10.76 17.99 11.61
N LYS A 231 9.83 18.60 10.88
CA LYS A 231 10.07 18.99 9.49
C LYS A 231 11.20 20.02 9.37
N LEU A 232 11.26 20.99 10.29
CA LEU A 232 12.33 21.99 10.30
C LEU A 232 13.69 21.35 10.63
N GLU A 233 13.73 20.41 11.57
CA GLU A 233 14.94 19.65 11.93
C GLU A 233 15.43 18.74 10.79
N GLU A 234 14.50 18.15 10.03
CA GLU A 234 14.81 17.38 8.82
C GLU A 234 15.41 18.26 7.72
N GLU A 235 14.84 19.45 7.47
CA GLU A 235 15.39 20.42 6.50
C GLU A 235 16.77 20.94 6.94
N GLU A 236 16.99 21.17 8.24
CA GLU A 236 18.29 21.59 8.79
C GLU A 236 19.36 20.50 8.60
N LEU A 237 19.05 19.24 8.94
CA LEU A 237 19.96 18.12 8.72
C LEU A 237 20.28 17.92 7.24
N GLN A 238 19.30 18.07 6.35
CA GLN A 238 19.52 17.97 4.91
C GLN A 238 20.52 19.04 4.45
N LEU A 239 20.34 20.30 4.88
CA LEU A 239 21.27 21.37 4.55
C LEU A 239 22.68 21.13 5.10
N ASP A 240 22.81 20.63 6.33
CA ASP A 240 24.11 20.28 6.92
C ASP A 240 24.82 19.19 6.12
N THR A 241 24.07 18.17 5.64
CA THR A 241 24.65 17.14 4.78
C THR A 241 25.10 17.70 3.44
N ASP A 242 24.32 18.60 2.83
CA ASP A 242 24.67 19.24 1.56
C ASP A 242 25.91 20.14 1.72
N ILE A 243 26.02 20.87 2.84
CA ILE A 243 27.22 21.64 3.20
C ILE A 243 28.42 20.71 3.36
N ALA A 244 28.30 19.61 4.10
CA ALA A 244 29.40 18.66 4.30
C ALA A 244 29.87 18.03 2.97
N ILE A 245 28.93 17.71 2.07
CA ILE A 245 29.22 17.22 0.72
C ILE A 245 29.95 18.30 -0.09
N ALA A 246 29.48 19.55 -0.05
CA ALA A 246 30.10 20.67 -0.74
C ALA A 246 31.52 20.93 -0.22
N ASP A 247 31.73 20.90 1.10
CA ASP A 247 33.03 21.03 1.73
C ASP A 247 33.98 19.90 1.35
N ALA A 248 33.49 18.66 1.29
CA ALA A 248 34.27 17.51 0.83
C ALA A 248 34.67 17.66 -0.65
N LYS A 249 33.76 18.14 -1.51
CA LYS A 249 34.04 18.43 -2.92
C LYS A 249 35.08 19.55 -3.07
N THR A 250 34.94 20.64 -2.32
CA THR A 250 35.91 21.75 -2.33
C THR A 250 37.28 21.27 -1.89
N LYS A 251 37.39 20.54 -0.77
CA LYS A 251 38.66 19.94 -0.32
C LYS A 251 39.29 19.00 -1.34
N LEU A 252 38.48 18.30 -2.13
CA LEU A 252 38.97 17.44 -3.21
C LEU A 252 39.55 18.28 -4.35
N LEU A 253 38.84 19.33 -4.78
CA LEU A 253 39.32 20.27 -5.80
C LEU A 253 40.62 20.97 -5.37
N ASP A 254 40.70 21.45 -4.13
CA ASP A 254 41.91 22.07 -3.58
C ASP A 254 43.12 21.11 -3.64
N LYS A 255 42.90 19.80 -3.42
CA LYS A 255 43.97 18.80 -3.56
C LYS A 255 44.43 18.64 -5.00
N TYR A 256 43.51 18.67 -5.97
CA TYR A 256 43.86 18.60 -7.39
C TYR A 256 44.62 19.86 -7.86
N GLU A 257 44.19 21.05 -7.44
CA GLU A 257 44.85 22.31 -7.80
C GLU A 257 46.28 22.40 -7.21
N ASN A 258 46.48 21.90 -5.98
CA ASN A 258 47.81 21.81 -5.38
C ASN A 258 48.73 20.80 -6.11
N LEU A 259 48.20 19.65 -6.54
CA LEU A 259 48.95 18.66 -7.33
C LEU A 259 49.34 19.20 -8.72
N GLU A 260 48.47 19.97 -9.35
CA GLU A 260 48.74 20.62 -10.65
C GLU A 260 49.77 21.77 -10.50
N SER A 261 49.80 22.43 -9.34
CA SER A 261 50.80 23.45 -9.00
C SER A 261 52.18 22.86 -8.69
N GLU A 262 52.25 21.70 -8.02
CA GLU A 262 53.52 21.00 -7.72
C GLU A 262 54.15 20.36 -8.97
N SER A 263 53.32 19.82 -9.87
CA SER A 263 53.79 19.21 -11.12
C SER A 263 54.30 20.24 -12.17
N ASN A 264 53.86 21.50 -12.08
CA ASN A 264 54.38 22.60 -12.90
C ASN A 264 55.64 23.26 -12.31
N SER A 265 56.08 22.90 -11.10
CA SER A 265 57.28 23.46 -10.46
C SER A 265 58.57 22.67 -10.79
N THR A 266 58.46 21.41 -11.19
CA THR A 266 59.64 20.54 -11.43
C THR A 266 60.21 20.55 -12.86
N CYS A 267 59.71 21.39 -13.78
CA CYS A 267 60.28 21.53 -15.12
C CYS A 267 61.05 22.85 -15.30
N SER A 268 62.04 23.11 -14.44
CA SER A 268 63.04 24.15 -14.72
C SER A 268 64.35 23.91 -13.96
N THR A 269 65.02 22.79 -14.19
CA THR A 269 66.48 22.72 -14.02
C THR A 269 67.06 21.58 -14.86
N HIS A 270 68.18 21.86 -15.57
CA HIS A 270 69.03 20.95 -16.36
C HIS A 270 68.51 20.57 -17.77
N VAL A 271 69.21 20.73 -18.90
CA VAL A 271 70.63 20.98 -19.23
C VAL A 271 70.72 21.57 -20.63
N SER A 272 71.57 22.59 -20.84
CA SER A 272 72.26 22.81 -22.12
C SER A 272 73.50 23.68 -21.89
N LYS A 273 74.64 23.05 -21.55
CA LYS A 273 75.93 23.69 -21.80
C LYS A 273 76.82 22.74 -22.60
N VAL A 274 76.95 23.14 -23.85
CA VAL A 274 77.67 22.55 -24.95
C VAL A 274 79.16 22.44 -24.64
N GLN A 275 79.73 21.34 -25.14
CA GLN A 275 81.15 20.98 -25.15
C GLN A 275 82.03 22.12 -25.71
N SER A 276 83.12 22.44 -25.02
CA SER A 276 84.31 22.99 -25.67
C SER A 276 85.57 22.37 -25.07
N LYS A 277 86.32 21.66 -25.92
CA LYS A 277 87.69 21.21 -25.66
C LYS A 277 88.62 22.42 -25.71
N PRO A 278 89.69 22.46 -24.90
CA PRO A 278 90.90 23.19 -25.28
C PRO A 278 92.04 22.24 -25.62
N LYS A 279 92.77 22.62 -26.68
CA LYS A 279 94.01 22.01 -27.16
C LYS A 279 95.15 22.25 -26.16
N LYS A 280 96.08 21.30 -26.11
CA LYS A 280 97.39 21.41 -25.46
C LYS A 280 98.22 22.56 -26.04
N SER A 281 98.92 23.28 -25.18
CA SER A 281 100.32 23.69 -25.39
C SER A 281 100.98 23.99 -24.05
N ASP A 282 102.21 23.50 -23.93
CA ASP A 282 103.15 23.58 -22.82
C ASP A 282 103.44 25.02 -22.32
N ILE A 283 103.82 25.16 -21.05
CA ILE A 283 105.18 25.53 -20.62
C ILE A 283 105.19 25.69 -19.09
N ALA A 284 106.31 25.25 -18.53
CA ALA A 284 106.62 24.94 -17.15
C ALA A 284 106.80 26.15 -16.19
N GLN A 285 107.05 25.74 -14.93
CA GLN A 285 107.83 26.39 -13.86
C GLN A 285 107.00 27.10 -12.79
N LYS A 286 107.40 27.13 -11.52
CA LYS A 286 108.31 26.36 -10.66
C LYS A 286 108.23 27.09 -9.32
N GLN A 287 107.86 26.38 -8.26
CA GLN A 287 108.19 26.59 -6.84
C GLN A 287 108.09 27.96 -6.14
N LEU A 288 107.65 27.83 -4.88
CA LEU A 288 107.69 28.72 -3.71
C LEU A 288 106.60 29.78 -3.61
#